data_AF-A0A6N7FEU8-F1
#
_entry.id   AF-A0A6N7FEU8-F1
#
_cell.length_a   1.000
_cell.length_b   1.000
_cell.length_c   1.000
_cell.angle_alpha   90.00
_cell.angle_beta   90.00
_cell.angle_gamma   90.00
#
_symmetry.space_group_name_H-M   'P 1'
#
loop_
_entity.id
_entity.type
_entity.pdbx_description
1 polymer ?
#
loop_
_entity_poly.entity_id
_entity_poly.type
_entity_poly.pdbx_seq_one_letter_code
_entity_poly.pdbx_strand_id
1 'polypeptide(L)'
;MQDAAADETAGRLFDAVFGNSPFLTSCMLLDAAFARDLLTGGADAAFESVLATVAAEAAPDSSQDAVAATLRRCRRRVALLTAIADIAGLWSLDQVTGTLSRFADAAIGAAAAHLLHRAHESGDLVLPDPHDPARGSGLIVLGMGKLGAFELNYSSDIDLILLFDNEVVDYGGRESAQQFFVRLSRRLIALLEDRTRDGYVFRIDLRLRPDPGSTPPAISVLAAETYYESAGQNWERAAMIKARPIAGDIEAGRRFLAMLRPFIWRRSLDFDAIQDIHSIKRQINARRGGGAVAVAGHNVKLGRGGIREIEFFAQTQQLIWGGRQPEMRSPRTCEALARLAADRARVTVALRPDASGPAAVGVASFSS
;
A
#
# COMPACT_ATOMS: atom_id res chain seq x y z
N MET A 1 22.81 -10.05 25.15
CA MET A 1 23.51 -10.05 23.84
C MET A 1 24.79 -10.88 23.89
N GLN A 2 25.60 -10.80 24.96
CA GLN A 2 26.82 -11.63 25.09
C GLN A 2 26.53 -13.15 25.02
N ASP A 3 25.47 -13.64 25.67
CA ASP A 3 25.11 -15.07 25.59
C ASP A 3 24.62 -15.54 24.21
N ALA A 4 24.01 -14.64 23.43
CA ALA A 4 23.60 -14.93 22.05
C ALA A 4 24.79 -14.91 21.09
N ALA A 5 25.84 -14.14 21.37
CA ALA A 5 27.05 -14.11 20.55
C ALA A 5 27.91 -15.39 20.66
N ALA A 6 27.64 -16.24 21.66
CA ALA A 6 28.26 -17.56 21.80
C ALA A 6 27.64 -18.63 20.89
N ASP A 7 26.46 -18.36 20.31
CA ASP A 7 25.85 -19.18 19.25
C ASP A 7 26.40 -18.74 17.89
N GLU A 8 27.07 -19.65 17.19
CA GLU A 8 27.71 -19.40 15.88
C GLU A 8 26.73 -18.89 14.82
N THR A 9 25.44 -19.28 14.90
CA THR A 9 24.40 -18.81 13.98
C THR A 9 24.00 -17.37 14.28
N ALA A 10 23.84 -17.03 15.56
CA ALA A 10 23.55 -15.67 15.98
C ALA A 10 24.75 -14.73 15.74
N GLY A 11 25.98 -15.22 15.91
CA GLY A 11 27.20 -14.50 15.54
C GLY A 11 27.22 -14.10 14.07
N ARG A 12 26.95 -15.03 13.15
CA ARG A 12 26.85 -14.75 11.71
C ARG A 12 25.75 -13.75 11.35
N LEU A 13 24.60 -13.83 12.02
CA LEU A 13 23.53 -12.85 11.85
C LEU A 13 23.98 -11.45 12.28
N PHE A 14 24.66 -11.35 13.42
CA PHE A 14 25.20 -10.07 13.89
C PHE A 14 26.25 -9.51 12.92
N ASP A 15 27.17 -10.33 12.42
CA ASP A 15 28.15 -9.89 11.41
C ASP A 15 27.46 -9.40 10.13
N ALA A 16 26.43 -10.11 9.66
CA ALA A 16 25.65 -9.70 8.50
C ALA A 16 24.97 -8.34 8.74
N VAL A 17 24.33 -8.15 9.90
CA VAL A 17 23.59 -6.93 10.22
C VAL A 17 24.54 -5.75 10.49
N PHE A 18 25.47 -5.90 11.42
CA PHE A 18 26.37 -4.84 11.85
C PHE A 18 27.41 -4.48 10.79
N GLY A 19 27.84 -5.46 9.98
CA GLY A 19 28.80 -5.26 8.90
C GLY A 19 28.22 -4.63 7.63
N ASN A 20 26.93 -4.83 7.34
CA ASN A 20 26.35 -4.45 6.03
C ASN A 20 25.24 -3.40 6.10
N SER A 21 24.68 -3.09 7.28
CA SER A 21 23.56 -2.14 7.39
C SER A 21 23.67 -1.20 8.59
N PRO A 22 24.20 0.02 8.40
CA PRO A 22 24.20 1.06 9.45
C PRO A 22 22.80 1.39 9.98
N PHE A 23 21.78 1.24 9.13
CA PHE A 23 20.39 1.42 9.51
C PHE A 23 19.93 0.37 10.52
N LEU A 24 20.16 -0.92 10.24
CA LEU A 24 19.75 -2.01 11.14
C LEU A 24 20.58 -2.00 12.44
N THR A 25 21.87 -1.70 12.35
CA THR A 25 22.73 -1.41 13.51
C THR A 25 22.09 -0.37 14.43
N SER A 26 21.71 0.78 13.86
CA SER A 26 21.07 1.86 14.63
C SER A 26 19.76 1.40 15.26
N CYS A 27 18.94 0.63 14.53
CA CYS A 27 17.67 0.11 15.06
C CYS A 27 17.89 -0.81 16.27
N MET A 28 18.86 -1.72 16.21
CA MET A 28 19.18 -2.62 17.31
C MET A 28 19.72 -1.89 18.53
N LEU A 29 20.58 -0.88 18.33
CA LEU A 29 21.17 -0.12 19.43
C LEU A 29 20.15 0.79 20.12
N LEU A 30 19.22 1.39 19.35
CA LEU A 30 18.18 2.26 19.90
C LEU A 30 17.10 1.50 20.69
N ASP A 31 16.93 0.20 20.45
CA ASP A 31 15.93 -0.63 21.12
C ASP A 31 16.45 -2.04 21.41
N ALA A 32 17.50 -2.11 22.24
CA ALA A 32 18.18 -3.37 22.55
C ALA A 32 17.27 -4.40 23.24
N ALA A 33 16.27 -3.93 24.00
CA ALA A 33 15.26 -4.80 24.61
C ALA A 33 14.41 -5.49 23.54
N PHE A 34 13.84 -4.72 22.61
CA PHE A 34 13.10 -5.30 21.49
C PHE A 34 13.97 -6.22 20.63
N ALA A 35 15.21 -5.83 20.35
CA ALA A 35 16.13 -6.67 19.57
C ALA A 35 16.38 -8.02 20.25
N ARG A 36 16.56 -8.06 21.58
CA ARG A 36 16.69 -9.31 22.34
C ARG A 36 15.41 -10.14 22.25
N ASP A 37 14.25 -9.50 22.43
CA ASP A 37 12.96 -10.20 22.43
C ASP A 37 12.65 -10.78 21.03
N LEU A 38 13.02 -10.06 19.96
CA LEU A 38 12.97 -10.55 18.58
C LEU A 38 13.84 -11.80 18.37
N LEU A 39 15.08 -11.77 18.84
CA LEU A 39 16.03 -12.88 18.63
C LEU A 39 15.68 -14.13 19.43
N THR A 40 14.98 -13.97 20.55
CA THR A 40 14.61 -15.08 21.45
C THR A 40 13.20 -15.60 21.20
N GLY A 41 12.25 -14.71 20.88
CA GLY A 41 10.84 -15.03 20.65
C GLY A 41 10.44 -15.19 19.19
N GLY A 42 11.30 -14.80 18.25
CA GLY A 42 11.04 -14.90 16.81
C GLY A 42 10.26 -13.72 16.22
N ALA A 43 10.29 -13.61 14.89
CA ALA A 43 9.76 -12.46 14.16
C ALA A 43 8.23 -12.36 14.21
N ASP A 44 7.51 -13.49 14.21
CA ASP A 44 6.04 -13.51 14.25
C ASP A 44 5.53 -12.96 15.58
N ALA A 45 6.01 -13.48 16.71
CA ALA A 45 5.63 -13.01 18.05
C ALA A 45 6.03 -11.53 18.27
N ALA A 46 7.21 -11.13 17.78
CA ALA A 46 7.64 -9.74 17.84
C ALA A 46 6.71 -8.82 17.03
N PHE A 47 6.23 -9.26 15.87
CA PHE A 47 5.30 -8.49 15.06
C PHE A 47 3.93 -8.32 15.74
N GLU A 48 3.38 -9.39 16.31
CA GLU A 48 2.11 -9.31 17.07
C GLU A 48 2.23 -8.36 18.27
N SER A 49 3.36 -8.37 18.98
CA SER A 49 3.64 -7.42 20.06
C SER A 49 3.66 -5.95 19.57
N VAL A 50 4.22 -5.71 18.37
CA VAL A 50 4.18 -4.38 17.76
C VAL A 50 2.76 -3.96 17.42
N LEU A 51 1.94 -4.83 16.82
CA LEU A 51 0.54 -4.53 16.50
C LEU A 51 -0.28 -4.26 17.77
N ALA A 52 -0.08 -5.04 18.84
CA ALA A 52 -0.70 -4.81 20.13
C ALA A 52 -0.31 -3.44 20.71
N THR A 53 0.95 -3.03 20.57
CA THR A 53 1.42 -1.69 20.98
C THR A 53 0.72 -0.58 20.19
N VAL A 54 0.56 -0.74 18.88
CA VAL A 54 -0.15 0.22 18.02
C VAL A 54 -1.60 0.35 18.44
N ALA A 55 -2.28 -0.77 18.70
CA ALA A 55 -3.68 -0.79 19.12
C ALA A 55 -3.88 -0.15 20.51
N ALA A 56 -2.98 -0.43 21.46
CA ALA A 56 -3.06 0.14 22.80
C ALA A 56 -2.87 1.67 22.81
N GLU A 57 -2.01 2.21 21.95
CA GLU A 57 -1.78 3.66 21.85
C GLU A 57 -2.87 4.38 21.04
N ALA A 58 -3.68 3.66 20.27
CA ALA A 58 -4.88 4.21 19.64
C ALA A 58 -5.99 4.51 20.67
N ALA A 59 -5.73 4.31 21.97
CA ALA A 59 -6.67 4.60 23.04
C ALA A 59 -7.08 6.08 23.07
N PRO A 60 -8.36 6.36 23.38
CA PRO A 60 -8.95 7.71 23.53
C PRO A 60 -8.07 8.76 24.20
N ASP A 61 -7.42 8.40 25.31
CA ASP A 61 -6.75 9.35 26.19
C ASP A 61 -5.34 9.73 25.75
N SER A 62 -4.72 9.00 24.81
CA SER A 62 -3.36 9.28 24.35
C SER A 62 -3.27 10.63 23.65
N SER A 63 -2.20 11.39 23.89
CA SER A 63 -1.95 12.66 23.18
C SER A 63 -1.49 12.39 21.75
N GLN A 64 -1.70 13.35 20.84
CA GLN A 64 -1.27 13.22 19.44
C GLN A 64 0.24 12.98 19.32
N ASP A 65 1.06 13.61 20.18
CA ASP A 65 2.51 13.43 20.21
C ASP A 65 2.91 12.04 20.71
N ALA A 66 2.18 11.48 21.68
CA ALA A 66 2.41 10.12 22.17
C ALA A 66 2.12 9.08 21.08
N VAL A 67 0.97 9.23 20.39
CA VAL A 67 0.60 8.40 19.23
C VAL A 67 1.70 8.49 18.16
N ALA A 68 2.08 9.71 17.79
CA ALA A 68 3.13 9.98 16.80
C ALA A 68 4.47 9.31 17.17
N ALA A 69 4.92 9.42 18.42
CA ALA A 69 6.17 8.82 18.89
C ALA A 69 6.11 7.28 18.90
N THR A 70 4.99 6.72 19.37
CA THR A 70 4.79 5.26 19.40
C THR A 70 4.74 4.66 18.00
N LEU A 71 4.05 5.27 17.04
CA LEU A 71 4.02 4.78 15.65
C LEU A 71 5.42 4.80 15.01
N ARG A 72 6.22 5.85 15.27
CA ARG A 72 7.61 5.93 14.76
C ARG A 72 8.52 4.85 15.36
N ARG A 73 8.39 4.59 16.67
CA ARG A 73 9.09 3.49 17.34
C ARG A 73 8.67 2.13 16.77
N CYS A 74 7.37 1.90 16.60
CA CYS A 74 6.83 0.68 16.01
C CYS A 74 7.32 0.48 14.57
N ARG A 75 7.34 1.53 13.75
CA ARG A 75 7.87 1.47 12.38
C ARG A 75 9.33 1.01 12.36
N ARG A 76 10.16 1.51 13.28
CA ARG A 76 11.56 1.10 13.40
C ARG A 76 11.68 -0.37 13.82
N ARG A 77 10.85 -0.82 14.76
CA ARG A 77 10.77 -2.23 15.17
C ARG A 77 10.35 -3.14 14.02
N VAL A 78 9.33 -2.76 13.25
CA VAL A 78 8.90 -3.52 12.06
C VAL A 78 9.99 -3.56 11.01
N ALA A 79 10.69 -2.46 10.76
CA ALA A 79 11.81 -2.45 9.81
C ALA A 79 12.94 -3.38 10.25
N LEU A 80 13.27 -3.42 11.55
CA LEU A 80 14.26 -4.34 12.08
C LEU A 80 13.81 -5.79 11.97
N LEU A 81 12.62 -6.14 12.49
CA LEU A 81 12.15 -7.52 12.52
C LEU A 81 11.96 -8.10 11.11
N THR A 82 11.42 -7.30 10.17
CA THR A 82 11.23 -7.74 8.78
C THR A 82 12.56 -8.01 8.11
N ALA A 83 13.54 -7.11 8.26
CA ALA A 83 14.86 -7.30 7.68
C ALA A 83 15.62 -8.48 8.29
N ILE A 84 15.53 -8.70 9.60
CA ILE A 84 16.16 -9.86 10.25
C ILE A 84 15.54 -11.16 9.75
N ALA A 85 14.21 -11.24 9.67
CA ALA A 85 13.52 -12.43 9.18
C ALA A 85 13.83 -12.73 7.70
N ASP A 86 13.93 -11.68 6.87
CA ASP A 86 14.27 -11.77 5.45
C ASP A 86 15.74 -12.22 5.25
N ILE A 87 16.70 -11.56 5.91
CA ILE A 87 18.14 -11.90 5.84
C ILE A 87 18.40 -13.34 6.34
N ALA A 88 17.70 -13.76 7.39
CA ALA A 88 17.83 -15.11 7.93
C ALA A 88 17.07 -16.18 7.12
N GLY A 89 16.34 -15.78 6.05
CA GLY A 89 15.55 -16.70 5.23
C GLY A 89 14.36 -17.34 5.95
N LEU A 90 13.90 -16.72 7.05
CA LEU A 90 12.78 -17.22 7.87
C LEU A 90 11.42 -16.87 7.27
N TRP A 91 11.35 -15.76 6.53
CA TRP A 91 10.14 -15.28 5.89
C TRP A 91 10.26 -15.30 4.37
N SER A 92 9.21 -15.76 3.71
CA SER A 92 9.01 -15.59 2.27
C SER A 92 8.78 -14.12 1.90
N LEU A 93 8.92 -13.78 0.62
CA LEU A 93 8.60 -12.45 0.09
C LEU A 93 7.18 -12.01 0.50
N ASP A 94 6.20 -12.92 0.40
CA ASP A 94 4.81 -12.66 0.74
C ASP A 94 4.62 -12.32 2.23
N GLN A 95 5.37 -12.99 3.11
CA GLN A 95 5.38 -12.67 4.54
C GLN A 95 6.01 -11.29 4.77
N VAL A 96 7.13 -10.97 4.13
CA VAL A 96 7.80 -9.66 4.26
C VAL A 96 6.88 -8.54 3.79
N THR A 97 6.38 -8.58 2.56
CA THR A 97 5.53 -7.50 2.02
C THR A 97 4.20 -7.42 2.75
N GLY A 98 3.62 -8.57 3.10
CA GLY A 98 2.39 -8.65 3.88
C GLY A 98 2.54 -8.03 5.27
N THR A 99 3.64 -8.30 5.97
CA THR A 99 3.93 -7.71 7.29
C THR A 99 4.08 -6.19 7.21
N LEU A 100 4.82 -5.68 6.21
CA LEU A 100 4.96 -4.24 5.98
C LEU A 100 3.60 -3.57 5.70
N SER A 101 2.76 -4.20 4.88
CA SER A 101 1.40 -3.72 4.58
C SER A 101 0.47 -3.77 5.79
N ARG A 102 0.46 -4.85 6.56
CA ARG A 102 -0.36 -4.96 7.79
C ARG A 102 0.04 -3.91 8.83
N PHE A 103 1.33 -3.62 8.96
CA PHE A 103 1.78 -2.53 9.83
C PHE A 103 1.28 -1.16 9.34
N ALA A 104 1.35 -0.91 8.03
CA ALA A 104 0.86 0.34 7.45
C ALA A 104 -0.64 0.53 7.71
N ASP A 105 -1.45 -0.50 7.49
CA ASP A 105 -2.87 -0.48 7.83
C ASP A 105 -3.10 -0.13 9.31
N ALA A 106 -2.44 -0.85 10.22
CA ALA A 106 -2.61 -0.66 11.66
C ALA A 106 -2.20 0.75 12.11
N ALA A 107 -1.07 1.26 11.63
CA ALA A 107 -0.58 2.58 11.99
C ALA A 107 -1.46 3.71 11.44
N ILE A 108 -1.94 3.59 10.20
CA ILE A 108 -2.87 4.56 9.60
C ILE A 108 -4.23 4.49 10.30
N GLY A 109 -4.71 3.28 10.62
CA GLY A 109 -5.92 3.05 11.39
C GLY A 109 -5.87 3.70 12.76
N ALA A 110 -4.80 3.48 13.53
CA ALA A 110 -4.59 4.09 14.84
C ALA A 110 -4.55 5.63 14.77
N ALA A 111 -3.84 6.18 13.79
CA ALA A 111 -3.76 7.63 13.59
C ALA A 111 -5.13 8.23 13.21
N ALA A 112 -5.88 7.58 12.31
CA ALA A 112 -7.21 8.00 11.92
C ALA A 112 -8.20 7.92 13.09
N ALA A 113 -8.20 6.81 13.83
CA ALA A 113 -9.06 6.61 15.00
C ALA A 113 -8.81 7.67 16.08
N HIS A 114 -7.53 7.97 16.38
CA HIS A 114 -7.17 9.05 17.30
C HIS A 114 -7.73 10.41 16.85
N LEU A 115 -7.57 10.78 15.58
CA LEU A 115 -8.07 12.06 15.07
C LEU A 115 -9.60 12.16 15.06
N LEU A 116 -10.28 11.06 14.74
CA LEU A 116 -11.74 10.95 14.79
C LEU A 116 -12.26 11.09 16.22
N HIS A 117 -11.61 10.40 17.17
CA HIS A 117 -11.93 10.53 18.59
C HIS A 117 -11.80 11.98 19.08
N ARG A 118 -10.71 12.66 18.72
CA ARG A 118 -10.50 14.08 19.06
C ARG A 118 -11.56 15.00 18.44
N ALA A 119 -12.01 14.70 17.23
CA ALA A 119 -13.09 15.45 16.59
C ALA A 119 -14.45 15.22 17.26
N HIS A 120 -14.66 14.03 17.83
CA HIS A 120 -15.83 13.75 18.65
C HIS A 120 -15.80 14.52 19.97
N GLU A 121 -14.68 14.51 20.68
CA GLU A 121 -14.51 15.26 21.92
C GLU A 121 -14.68 16.78 21.74
N SER A 122 -14.24 17.33 20.61
CA SER A 122 -14.42 18.76 20.30
C SER A 122 -15.84 19.12 19.86
N GLY A 123 -16.71 18.13 19.61
CA GLY A 123 -18.07 18.31 19.10
C GLY A 123 -18.13 18.66 17.61
N ASP A 124 -17.06 18.42 16.84
CA ASP A 124 -17.08 18.62 15.38
C ASP A 124 -17.93 17.54 14.67
N LEU A 125 -17.95 16.33 15.21
CA LEU A 125 -18.77 15.21 14.74
C LEU A 125 -19.26 14.32 15.89
N VAL A 126 -20.27 13.50 15.63
CA VAL A 126 -20.76 12.48 16.57
C VAL A 126 -20.39 11.10 16.02
N LEU A 127 -19.59 10.36 16.78
CA LEU A 127 -19.27 8.97 16.47
C LEU A 127 -20.37 8.06 17.02
N PRO A 128 -20.79 7.02 16.28
CA PRO A 128 -21.73 6.03 16.81
C PRO A 128 -21.20 5.28 18.04
N ASP A 129 -19.90 4.99 18.06
CA ASP A 129 -19.19 4.39 19.19
C ASP A 129 -17.80 5.04 19.34
N PRO A 130 -17.59 5.91 20.34
CA PRO A 130 -16.28 6.52 20.61
C PRO A 130 -15.18 5.52 20.98
N HIS A 131 -15.51 4.28 21.39
CA HIS A 131 -14.51 3.24 21.63
C HIS A 131 -14.09 2.49 20.36
N ASP A 132 -14.82 2.67 19.26
CA ASP A 132 -14.44 2.26 17.91
C ASP A 132 -14.61 3.44 16.93
N PRO A 133 -13.74 4.48 17.01
CA PRO A 133 -13.93 5.73 16.28
C PRO A 133 -13.96 5.59 14.76
N ALA A 134 -13.45 4.48 14.22
CA ALA A 134 -13.41 4.26 12.79
C ALA A 134 -14.79 3.87 12.24
N ARG A 135 -15.55 3.07 13.00
CA ARG A 135 -16.82 2.49 12.54
C ARG A 135 -17.93 3.53 12.48
N GLY A 136 -18.54 3.68 11.29
CA GLY A 136 -19.61 4.66 11.09
C GLY A 136 -19.14 6.12 11.12
N SER A 137 -17.83 6.36 11.03
CA SER A 137 -17.27 7.72 11.03
C SER A 137 -17.47 8.49 9.72
N GLY A 138 -17.80 7.77 8.64
CA GLY A 138 -17.85 8.29 7.28
C GLY A 138 -16.48 8.63 6.67
N LEU A 139 -15.36 8.63 7.43
CA LEU A 139 -14.01 8.77 6.87
C LEU A 139 -13.65 7.48 6.14
N ILE A 140 -13.18 7.55 4.90
CA ILE A 140 -12.72 6.39 4.15
C ILE A 140 -11.25 6.62 3.77
N VAL A 141 -10.39 5.68 4.12
CA VAL A 141 -8.99 5.67 3.67
C VAL A 141 -8.77 4.44 2.80
N LEU A 142 -8.52 4.67 1.51
CA LEU A 142 -8.16 3.62 0.57
C LEU A 142 -6.65 3.51 0.44
N GLY A 143 -6.11 2.33 0.71
CA GLY A 143 -4.76 1.95 0.34
C GLY A 143 -4.69 1.61 -1.14
N MET A 144 -3.76 2.24 -1.84
CA MET A 144 -3.59 2.11 -3.28
C MET A 144 -2.27 1.40 -3.61
N GLY A 145 -2.09 1.07 -4.90
CA GLY A 145 -0.83 0.53 -5.40
C GLY A 145 -0.33 -0.67 -4.60
N LYS A 146 0.92 -0.61 -4.14
CA LYS A 146 1.54 -1.70 -3.38
C LYS A 146 0.90 -1.93 -2.02
N LEU A 147 0.44 -0.88 -1.33
CA LEU A 147 -0.24 -1.04 -0.05
C LEU A 147 -1.55 -1.81 -0.22
N GLY A 148 -2.36 -1.38 -1.20
CA GLY A 148 -3.64 -2.01 -1.48
C GLY A 148 -3.51 -3.48 -1.89
N ALA A 149 -2.40 -3.86 -2.53
CA ALA A 149 -2.10 -5.23 -2.95
C ALA A 149 -1.32 -6.08 -1.93
N PHE A 150 -1.01 -5.59 -0.73
CA PHE A 150 -0.12 -6.28 0.22
C PHE A 150 1.30 -6.57 -0.34
N GLU A 151 1.81 -5.66 -1.18
CA GLU A 151 3.10 -5.74 -1.89
C GLU A 151 4.05 -4.60 -1.49
N LEU A 152 3.91 -4.02 -0.29
CA LEU A 152 4.82 -2.97 0.18
C LEU A 152 6.26 -3.47 0.28
N ASN A 153 7.20 -2.60 -0.09
CA ASN A 153 8.63 -2.82 0.16
C ASN A 153 9.16 -1.88 1.26
N TYR A 154 10.39 -2.12 1.72
CA TYR A 154 11.02 -1.42 2.85
C TYR A 154 11.00 0.12 2.79
N SER A 155 10.96 0.70 1.59
CA SER A 155 11.05 2.15 1.37
C SER A 155 9.93 2.70 0.48
N SER A 156 8.79 2.01 0.44
CA SER A 156 7.64 2.44 -0.37
C SER A 156 7.00 3.69 0.23
N ASP A 157 6.57 4.58 -0.66
CA ASP A 157 5.59 5.59 -0.32
C ASP A 157 4.24 4.91 -0.11
N ILE A 158 3.38 5.52 0.70
CA ILE A 158 2.04 5.02 0.97
C ILE A 158 1.06 5.82 0.11
N ASP A 159 0.65 5.20 -0.99
CA ASP A 159 -0.33 5.75 -1.91
C ASP A 159 -1.74 5.65 -1.27
N LEU A 160 -2.39 6.79 -1.02
CA LEU A 160 -3.72 6.85 -0.41
C LEU A 160 -4.72 7.65 -1.25
N ILE A 161 -6.00 7.27 -1.15
CA ILE A 161 -7.14 8.14 -1.46
C ILE A 161 -7.93 8.32 -0.17
N LEU A 162 -8.20 9.59 0.18
CA LEU A 162 -9.01 9.95 1.33
C LEU A 162 -10.37 10.42 0.85
N LEU A 163 -11.43 9.79 1.33
CA LEU A 163 -12.80 10.16 1.03
C LEU A 163 -13.59 10.37 2.32
N PHE A 164 -14.73 11.02 2.20
CA PHE A 164 -15.71 11.05 3.28
C PHE A 164 -17.12 10.90 2.73
N ASP A 165 -17.96 10.21 3.49
CA ASP A 165 -19.34 9.92 3.14
C ASP A 165 -20.29 10.79 3.97
N ASN A 166 -20.91 11.78 3.32
CA ASN A 166 -21.87 12.70 3.94
C ASN A 166 -23.17 12.00 4.40
N GLU A 167 -23.47 10.82 3.86
CA GLU A 167 -24.64 10.04 4.27
C GLU A 167 -24.37 9.22 5.54
N VAL A 168 -23.11 9.08 5.93
CA VAL A 168 -22.67 8.28 7.09
C VAL A 168 -22.25 9.17 8.26
N VAL A 169 -21.45 10.20 7.98
CA VAL A 169 -20.92 11.07 9.04
C VAL A 169 -22.04 11.92 9.66
N ASP A 170 -22.20 11.85 10.98
CA ASP A 170 -22.98 12.81 11.74
C ASP A 170 -22.10 14.01 12.09
N TYR A 171 -22.05 14.99 11.18
CA TYR A 171 -21.17 16.16 11.28
C TYR A 171 -21.95 17.41 11.74
N GLY A 172 -21.57 17.96 12.89
CA GLY A 172 -22.20 19.13 13.52
C GLY A 172 -21.28 20.36 13.64
N GLY A 173 -20.08 20.29 13.08
CA GLY A 173 -19.07 21.34 13.18
C GLY A 173 -19.45 22.66 12.49
N ARG A 174 -18.73 23.73 12.84
CA ARG A 174 -19.06 25.11 12.38
C ARG A 174 -18.74 25.38 10.91
N GLU A 175 -17.74 24.70 10.36
CA GLU A 175 -17.34 24.82 8.95
C GLU A 175 -18.02 23.74 8.10
N SER A 176 -17.81 23.71 6.78
CA SER A 176 -18.33 22.61 5.96
C SER A 176 -17.60 21.28 6.23
N ALA A 177 -18.30 20.14 6.10
CA ALA A 177 -17.69 18.81 6.21
C ALA A 177 -16.46 18.65 5.31
N GLN A 178 -16.51 19.19 4.09
CA GLN A 178 -15.37 19.21 3.16
C GLN A 178 -14.14 19.92 3.73
N GLN A 179 -14.31 21.07 4.40
CA GLN A 179 -13.19 21.78 5.04
C GLN A 179 -12.65 21.00 6.24
N PHE A 180 -13.55 20.43 7.04
CA PHE A 180 -13.20 19.57 8.17
C PHE A 180 -12.36 18.37 7.75
N PHE A 181 -12.83 17.57 6.79
CA PHE A 181 -12.12 16.38 6.34
C PHE A 181 -10.80 16.69 5.63
N VAL A 182 -10.68 17.86 4.99
CA VAL A 182 -9.40 18.35 4.46
C VAL A 182 -8.42 18.68 5.58
N ARG A 183 -8.87 19.32 6.66
CA ARG A 183 -8.02 19.57 7.83
C ARG A 183 -7.64 18.26 8.52
N LEU A 184 -8.59 17.35 8.73
CA LEU A 184 -8.34 16.03 9.32
C LEU A 184 -7.30 15.26 8.50
N SER A 185 -7.43 15.26 7.17
CA SER A 185 -6.47 14.64 6.25
C SER A 185 -5.07 15.22 6.38
N ARG A 186 -4.94 16.56 6.46
CA ARG A 186 -3.64 17.21 6.67
C ARG A 186 -3.03 16.83 8.02
N ARG A 187 -3.83 16.72 9.08
CA ARG A 187 -3.37 16.27 10.41
C ARG A 187 -2.93 14.81 10.38
N LEU A 188 -3.65 13.95 9.68
CA LEU A 188 -3.29 12.55 9.48
C LEU A 188 -1.94 12.41 8.77
N ILE A 189 -1.75 13.16 7.68
CA ILE A 189 -0.49 13.19 6.93
C ILE A 189 0.66 13.68 7.80
N ALA A 190 0.49 14.81 8.51
CA ALA A 190 1.51 15.35 9.40
C ALA A 190 1.91 14.36 10.49
N LEU A 191 0.94 13.71 11.14
CA LEU A 191 1.18 12.70 12.17
C LEU A 191 2.09 11.57 11.67
N LEU A 192 1.88 11.12 10.41
CA LEU A 192 2.60 10.01 9.79
C LEU A 192 3.94 10.42 9.14
N GLU A 193 4.02 11.62 8.56
CA GLU A 193 5.12 12.05 7.69
C GLU A 193 6.14 12.96 8.37
N ASP A 194 5.74 13.74 9.37
CA ASP A 194 6.63 14.70 10.03
C ASP A 194 7.85 14.00 10.63
N ARG A 195 9.02 14.61 10.45
CA ARG A 195 10.28 14.06 10.95
C ARG A 195 10.56 14.58 12.34
N THR A 196 10.68 13.67 13.29
CA THR A 196 11.12 13.97 14.66
C THR A 196 12.44 13.25 14.93
N ARG A 197 12.96 13.37 16.16
CA ARG A 197 14.13 12.58 16.61
C ARG A 197 13.92 11.06 16.46
N ASP A 198 12.67 10.61 16.50
CA ASP A 198 12.29 9.21 16.37
C ASP A 198 12.10 8.77 14.91
N GLY A 199 12.30 9.69 13.95
CA GLY A 199 12.11 9.49 12.51
C GLY A 199 10.73 9.91 12.02
N TYR A 200 10.20 9.17 11.05
CA TYR A 200 8.86 9.33 10.48
C TYR A 200 8.23 7.95 10.29
N VAL A 201 6.90 7.88 10.21
CA VAL A 201 6.19 6.63 9.99
C VAL A 201 6.21 6.30 8.49
N PHE A 202 5.57 7.12 7.66
CA PHE A 202 5.45 6.93 6.23
C PHE A 202 5.53 8.25 5.46
N ARG A 203 6.00 8.19 4.21
CA ARG A 203 5.77 9.28 3.25
C ARG A 203 4.44 8.99 2.56
N ILE A 204 3.53 9.97 2.55
CA ILE A 204 2.20 9.78 1.99
C ILE A 204 2.16 10.36 0.58
N ASP A 205 1.63 9.58 -0.37
CA ASP A 205 1.39 10.04 -1.74
C ASP A 205 -0.12 10.05 -2.03
N LEU A 206 -0.65 11.23 -2.35
CA LEU A 206 -2.07 11.42 -2.67
C LEU A 206 -2.33 11.61 -4.17
N ARG A 207 -1.34 11.36 -5.04
CA ARG A 207 -1.45 11.64 -6.49
C ARG A 207 -2.38 10.68 -7.23
N LEU A 208 -2.84 9.60 -6.60
CA LEU A 208 -3.80 8.68 -7.19
C LEU A 208 -5.26 9.06 -6.93
N ARG A 209 -5.53 10.12 -6.15
CA ARG A 209 -6.90 10.62 -5.96
C ARG A 209 -7.46 11.24 -7.25
N PRO A 210 -8.80 11.26 -7.41
CA PRO A 210 -9.48 11.96 -8.51
C PRO A 210 -8.89 13.33 -8.81
N ASP A 211 -8.50 13.60 -10.06
CA ASP A 211 -7.93 14.89 -10.51
C ASP A 211 -7.04 15.60 -9.45
N PRO A 212 -5.86 15.04 -9.13
CA PRO A 212 -5.05 15.50 -8.00
C PRO A 212 -4.51 16.93 -8.16
N GLY A 213 -4.62 17.53 -9.35
CA GLY A 213 -4.26 18.93 -9.59
C GLY A 213 -5.34 19.90 -9.16
N SER A 214 -6.61 19.48 -9.20
CA SER A 214 -7.77 20.33 -8.93
C SER A 214 -8.51 19.96 -7.65
N THR A 215 -8.32 18.74 -7.13
CA THR A 215 -9.05 18.26 -5.96
C THR A 215 -8.27 18.42 -4.65
N PRO A 216 -8.98 18.71 -3.55
CA PRO A 216 -8.38 18.73 -2.23
C PRO A 216 -7.92 17.33 -1.78
N PRO A 217 -7.13 17.23 -0.69
CA PRO A 217 -6.62 15.96 -0.16
C PRO A 217 -7.69 14.93 0.20
N ALA A 218 -8.88 15.37 0.62
CA ALA A 218 -10.05 14.53 0.87
C ALA A 218 -11.23 14.99 0.02
N ILE A 219 -11.99 14.04 -0.53
CA ILE A 219 -13.06 14.30 -1.49
C ILE A 219 -14.34 13.59 -1.00
N SER A 220 -15.51 14.21 -1.15
CA SER A 220 -16.75 13.50 -0.81
C SER A 220 -16.98 12.30 -1.73
N VAL A 221 -17.64 11.25 -1.22
CA VAL A 221 -18.01 10.08 -2.03
C VAL A 221 -18.77 10.48 -3.29
N LEU A 222 -19.76 11.37 -3.18
CA LEU A 222 -20.55 11.86 -4.31
C LEU A 222 -19.70 12.58 -5.38
N ALA A 223 -18.72 13.40 -4.96
CA ALA A 223 -17.86 14.09 -5.90
C ALA A 223 -16.89 13.12 -6.61
N ALA A 224 -16.39 12.11 -5.89
CA ALA A 224 -15.55 11.07 -6.48
C ALA A 224 -16.36 10.19 -7.45
N GLU A 225 -17.59 9.82 -7.12
CA GLU A 225 -18.52 9.11 -8.01
C GLU A 225 -18.74 9.90 -9.30
N THR A 226 -19.16 11.16 -9.18
CA THR A 226 -19.39 12.05 -10.33
C THR A 226 -18.15 12.14 -11.23
N TYR A 227 -16.96 12.22 -10.62
CA TYR A 227 -15.70 12.25 -11.37
C TYR A 227 -15.45 10.96 -12.15
N TYR A 228 -15.57 9.80 -11.50
CA TYR A 228 -15.30 8.52 -12.16
C TYR A 228 -16.32 8.18 -13.25
N GLU A 229 -17.55 8.63 -13.10
CA GLU A 229 -18.58 8.50 -14.14
C GLU A 229 -18.32 9.38 -15.36
N SER A 230 -17.89 10.64 -15.15
CA SER A 230 -17.84 11.65 -16.22
C SER A 230 -16.45 11.85 -16.85
N ALA A 231 -15.38 11.76 -16.06
CA ALA A 231 -14.03 12.20 -16.43
C ALA A 231 -12.92 11.18 -16.09
N GLY A 232 -13.29 10.04 -15.50
CA GLY A 232 -12.35 9.02 -15.02
C GLY A 232 -11.44 8.47 -16.13
N GLN A 233 -10.14 8.63 -15.92
CA GLN A 233 -9.08 8.33 -16.88
C GLN A 233 -8.79 6.83 -16.97
N ASN A 234 -8.34 6.43 -18.15
CA ASN A 234 -7.99 5.06 -18.50
C ASN A 234 -6.98 4.41 -17.53
N TRP A 235 -5.97 5.18 -17.10
CA TRP A 235 -4.95 4.69 -16.16
C TRP A 235 -5.49 4.56 -14.72
N GLU A 236 -6.51 5.34 -14.34
CA GLU A 236 -7.09 5.26 -12.99
C GLU A 236 -7.81 3.93 -12.78
N ARG A 237 -8.39 3.35 -13.83
CA ARG A 237 -8.95 1.99 -13.79
C ARG A 237 -7.91 0.97 -13.34
N ALA A 238 -6.72 1.01 -13.95
CA ALA A 238 -5.61 0.13 -13.58
C ALA A 238 -5.13 0.37 -12.14
N ALA A 239 -5.10 1.62 -11.69
CA ALA A 239 -4.75 1.96 -10.31
C ALA A 239 -5.77 1.41 -9.31
N MET A 240 -7.07 1.50 -9.62
CA MET A 240 -8.17 1.04 -8.76
C MET A 240 -8.27 -0.48 -8.63
N ILE A 241 -7.60 -1.27 -9.50
CA ILE A 241 -7.50 -2.73 -9.34
C ILE A 241 -6.94 -3.11 -7.96
N LYS A 242 -5.96 -2.33 -7.49
CA LYS A 242 -5.27 -2.58 -6.21
C LYS A 242 -5.97 -1.89 -5.03
N ALA A 243 -7.03 -1.11 -5.23
CA ALA A 243 -7.64 -0.31 -4.16
C ALA A 243 -8.31 -1.18 -3.09
N ARG A 244 -8.07 -0.84 -1.81
CA ARG A 244 -8.68 -1.51 -0.65
C ARG A 244 -8.93 -0.50 0.47
N PRO A 245 -10.06 -0.56 1.21
CA PRO A 245 -10.22 0.21 2.43
C PRO A 245 -9.27 -0.32 3.52
N ILE A 246 -8.44 0.56 4.09
CA ILE A 246 -7.42 0.18 5.08
C ILE A 246 -7.63 0.81 6.45
N ALA A 247 -8.35 1.94 6.52
CA ALA A 247 -8.60 2.68 7.75
C ALA A 247 -9.85 3.57 7.61
N GLY A 248 -10.33 4.08 8.73
CA GLY A 248 -11.64 4.74 8.81
C GLY A 248 -12.79 3.74 8.73
N ASP A 249 -13.93 4.18 8.22
CA ASP A 249 -15.10 3.36 7.97
C ASP A 249 -14.85 2.40 6.78
N ILE A 250 -14.42 1.19 7.14
CA ILE A 250 -14.15 0.11 6.18
C ILE A 250 -15.40 -0.26 5.38
N GLU A 251 -16.59 -0.21 5.99
CA GLU A 251 -17.82 -0.62 5.31
C GLU A 251 -18.25 0.44 4.30
N ALA A 252 -18.15 1.72 4.62
CA ALA A 252 -18.34 2.80 3.66
C ALA A 252 -17.35 2.70 2.49
N GLY A 253 -16.09 2.38 2.77
CA GLY A 253 -15.08 2.14 1.74
C GLY A 253 -15.41 0.96 0.82
N ARG A 254 -15.96 -0.14 1.36
CA ARG A 254 -16.42 -1.29 0.56
C ARG A 254 -17.60 -0.91 -0.33
N ARG A 255 -18.57 -0.14 0.18
CA ARG A 255 -19.71 0.35 -0.62
C ARG A 255 -19.23 1.23 -1.78
N PHE A 256 -18.29 2.14 -1.53
CA PHE A 256 -17.68 2.97 -2.57
C PHE A 256 -16.99 2.13 -3.67
N LEU A 257 -16.17 1.15 -3.30
CA LEU A 257 -15.52 0.28 -4.30
C LEU A 257 -16.52 -0.60 -5.06
N ALA A 258 -17.61 -1.01 -4.41
CA ALA A 258 -18.69 -1.75 -5.07
C ALA A 258 -19.42 -0.88 -6.11
N MET A 259 -19.66 0.39 -5.80
CA MET A 259 -20.21 1.39 -6.72
C MET A 259 -19.27 1.60 -7.92
N LEU A 260 -17.95 1.68 -7.71
CA LEU A 260 -16.98 1.84 -8.80
C LEU A 260 -16.73 0.57 -9.64
N ARG A 261 -17.33 -0.55 -9.29
CA ARG A 261 -17.14 -1.82 -10.01
C ARG A 261 -17.42 -1.71 -11.52
N PRO A 262 -18.46 -1.00 -12.02
CA PRO A 262 -18.69 -0.81 -13.45
C PRO A 262 -17.63 0.07 -14.13
N PHE A 263 -17.07 1.05 -13.41
CA PHE A 263 -15.99 1.90 -13.90
C PHE A 263 -14.69 1.09 -14.12
N ILE A 264 -14.35 0.22 -13.16
CA ILE A 264 -13.12 -0.59 -13.18
C ILE A 264 -13.26 -1.80 -14.13
N TRP A 265 -14.39 -2.51 -14.08
CA TRP A 265 -14.56 -3.83 -14.69
C TRP A 265 -15.63 -3.82 -15.80
N ARG A 266 -15.28 -3.22 -16.94
CA ARG A 266 -16.16 -3.15 -18.13
C ARG A 266 -16.47 -4.54 -18.68
N ARG A 267 -17.74 -4.82 -18.98
CA ARG A 267 -18.18 -6.12 -19.53
C ARG A 267 -17.82 -6.31 -21.00
N SER A 268 -17.73 -5.23 -21.77
CA SER A 268 -17.38 -5.22 -23.19
C SER A 268 -15.96 -4.73 -23.42
N LEU A 269 -15.28 -5.34 -24.40
CA LEU A 269 -14.08 -4.78 -25.00
C LEU A 269 -14.53 -3.80 -26.08
N ASP A 270 -14.82 -2.58 -25.66
CA ASP A 270 -15.14 -1.47 -26.55
C ASP A 270 -13.87 -0.72 -26.97
N PHE A 271 -14.05 0.31 -27.80
CA PHE A 271 -12.95 1.16 -28.24
C PHE A 271 -12.18 1.79 -27.07
N ASP A 272 -12.86 2.10 -25.96
CA ASP A 272 -12.24 2.70 -24.77
C ASP A 272 -11.32 1.71 -24.06
N ALA A 273 -11.69 0.44 -23.98
CA ALA A 273 -10.82 -0.62 -23.46
C ALA A 273 -9.53 -0.79 -24.30
N ILE A 274 -9.60 -0.60 -25.63
CA ILE A 274 -8.42 -0.60 -26.50
C ILE A 274 -7.54 0.63 -26.22
N GLN A 275 -8.17 1.80 -26.01
CA GLN A 275 -7.45 3.01 -25.60
C GLN A 275 -6.78 2.86 -24.22
N ASP A 276 -7.38 2.12 -23.27
CA ASP A 276 -6.75 1.78 -21.98
C ASP A 276 -5.41 1.07 -22.19
N ILE A 277 -5.41 0.00 -23.00
CA ILE A 277 -4.22 -0.78 -23.35
C ILE A 277 -3.15 0.13 -23.99
N HIS A 278 -3.56 0.97 -24.95
CA HIS A 278 -2.64 1.88 -25.65
C HIS A 278 -2.10 2.98 -24.72
N SER A 279 -2.91 3.48 -23.80
CA SER A 279 -2.51 4.48 -22.81
C SER A 279 -1.44 3.92 -21.86
N ILE A 280 -1.65 2.72 -21.32
CA ILE A 280 -0.68 2.04 -20.45
C ILE A 280 0.63 1.78 -21.21
N LYS A 281 0.54 1.27 -22.44
CA LYS A 281 1.73 1.04 -23.30
C LYS A 281 2.51 2.32 -23.58
N ARG A 282 1.83 3.45 -23.81
CA ARG A 282 2.48 4.76 -23.98
C ARG A 282 3.17 5.22 -22.70
N GLN A 283 2.56 5.04 -21.53
CA GLN A 283 3.17 5.39 -20.24
C GLN A 283 4.43 4.57 -19.95
N ILE A 284 4.44 3.28 -20.30
CA ILE A 284 5.64 2.43 -20.22
C ILE A 284 6.76 3.01 -21.09
N ASN A 285 6.44 3.35 -22.34
CA ASN A 285 7.43 3.84 -23.30
C ASN A 285 7.96 5.24 -22.96
N ALA A 286 7.11 6.13 -22.42
CA ALA A 286 7.47 7.50 -22.07
C ALA A 286 8.43 7.59 -20.87
N ARG A 287 8.51 6.54 -20.04
CA ARG A 287 9.40 6.48 -18.86
C ARG A 287 10.67 5.66 -19.10
N ARG A 288 10.97 5.30 -20.36
CA ARG A 288 12.18 4.55 -20.72
C ARG A 288 13.44 5.36 -20.44
N GLY A 289 14.15 5.00 -19.38
CA GLY A 289 15.58 5.23 -19.22
C GLY A 289 16.28 3.87 -19.21
N GLY A 290 17.26 3.68 -20.09
CA GLY A 290 18.13 2.50 -20.14
C GLY A 290 17.98 1.66 -21.41
N GLY A 291 19.10 1.49 -22.12
CA GLY A 291 19.27 0.50 -23.20
C GLY A 291 19.22 -0.94 -22.66
N ALA A 292 19.79 -1.89 -23.41
CA ALA A 292 19.78 -3.33 -23.15
C ALA A 292 19.86 -3.73 -21.66
N VAL A 293 19.21 -4.83 -21.29
CA VAL A 293 19.29 -5.40 -19.94
C VAL A 293 20.76 -5.64 -19.59
N ALA A 294 21.28 -4.88 -18.63
CA ALA A 294 22.66 -4.99 -18.15
C ALA A 294 22.63 -5.26 -16.64
N VAL A 295 23.43 -6.20 -16.12
CA VAL A 295 23.35 -6.55 -14.68
C VAL A 295 23.77 -5.38 -13.79
N ALA A 296 24.79 -4.62 -14.19
CA ALA A 296 25.19 -3.39 -13.52
C ALA A 296 24.45 -2.17 -14.11
N GLY A 297 23.85 -1.34 -13.24
CA GLY A 297 23.20 -0.09 -13.64
C GLY A 297 21.78 -0.23 -14.19
N HIS A 298 21.22 -1.44 -14.27
CA HIS A 298 19.82 -1.61 -14.67
C HIS A 298 18.86 -1.24 -13.55
N ASN A 299 17.89 -0.40 -13.89
CA ASN A 299 16.86 0.01 -12.96
C ASN A 299 15.80 -1.08 -12.84
N VAL A 300 15.85 -1.87 -11.76
CA VAL A 300 14.91 -2.98 -11.50
C VAL A 300 13.44 -2.56 -11.54
N LYS A 301 13.12 -1.29 -11.23
CA LYS A 301 11.74 -0.78 -11.23
C LYS A 301 11.30 -0.25 -12.60
N LEU A 302 12.16 0.53 -13.27
CA LEU A 302 11.80 1.35 -14.45
C LEU A 302 12.45 0.89 -15.75
N GLY A 303 13.51 0.10 -15.67
CA GLY A 303 14.20 -0.47 -16.82
C GLY A 303 13.31 -1.46 -17.56
N ARG A 304 13.68 -1.77 -18.80
CA ARG A 304 12.99 -2.76 -19.64
C ARG A 304 12.93 -4.12 -18.94
N GLY A 305 11.74 -4.71 -18.85
CA GLY A 305 11.49 -5.95 -18.11
C GLY A 305 11.44 -5.78 -16.59
N GLY A 306 11.50 -4.55 -16.09
CA GLY A 306 11.42 -4.25 -14.67
C GLY A 306 10.02 -4.41 -14.09
N ILE A 307 9.93 -4.26 -12.76
CA ILE A 307 8.71 -4.50 -11.97
C ILE A 307 7.50 -3.74 -12.54
N ARG A 308 7.67 -2.47 -12.94
CA ARG A 308 6.56 -1.66 -13.45
C ARG A 308 5.98 -2.19 -14.76
N GLU A 309 6.82 -2.71 -15.66
CA GLU A 309 6.35 -3.28 -16.93
C GLU A 309 5.55 -4.57 -16.69
N ILE A 310 5.99 -5.38 -15.73
CA ILE A 310 5.30 -6.61 -15.30
C ILE A 310 3.94 -6.28 -14.65
N GLU A 311 3.90 -5.30 -13.75
CA GLU A 311 2.65 -4.83 -13.12
C GLU A 311 1.65 -4.37 -14.17
N PHE A 312 2.10 -3.53 -15.10
CA PHE A 312 1.23 -3.03 -16.15
C PHE A 312 0.77 -4.12 -17.11
N PHE A 313 1.61 -5.09 -17.42
CA PHE A 313 1.20 -6.24 -18.23
C PHE A 313 0.05 -6.98 -17.55
N ALA A 314 0.20 -7.34 -16.26
CA ALA A 314 -0.85 -8.00 -15.49
C ALA A 314 -2.13 -7.15 -15.49
N GLN A 315 -2.06 -5.89 -15.04
CA GLN A 315 -3.22 -4.99 -14.95
C GLN A 315 -3.95 -4.81 -16.29
N THR A 316 -3.21 -4.72 -17.40
CA THR A 316 -3.80 -4.63 -18.73
C THR A 316 -4.65 -5.87 -19.03
N GLN A 317 -4.13 -7.07 -18.75
CA GLN A 317 -4.92 -8.30 -18.93
C GLN A 317 -6.14 -8.33 -18.00
N GLN A 318 -6.00 -7.83 -16.77
CA GLN A 318 -7.11 -7.76 -15.83
C GLN A 318 -8.21 -6.81 -16.30
N LEU A 319 -7.88 -5.67 -16.91
CA LEU A 319 -8.89 -4.76 -17.46
C LEU A 319 -9.63 -5.38 -18.66
N ILE A 320 -8.93 -6.16 -19.48
CA ILE A 320 -9.52 -6.88 -20.64
C ILE A 320 -10.49 -7.97 -20.18
N TRP A 321 -10.09 -8.79 -19.21
CA TRP A 321 -10.81 -10.02 -18.85
C TRP A 321 -11.67 -9.89 -17.59
N GLY A 322 -11.25 -9.05 -16.65
CA GLY A 322 -11.82 -8.94 -15.30
C GLY A 322 -13.31 -8.58 -15.31
N GLY A 323 -13.81 -7.85 -16.31
CA GLY A 323 -15.24 -7.58 -16.45
C GLY A 323 -16.12 -8.83 -16.54
N ARG A 324 -15.65 -9.84 -17.28
CA ARG A 324 -16.35 -11.11 -17.51
C ARG A 324 -15.92 -12.21 -16.53
N GLN A 325 -14.71 -12.10 -15.97
CA GLN A 325 -14.06 -13.13 -15.17
C GLN A 325 -13.56 -12.54 -13.85
N PRO A 326 -14.39 -12.58 -12.80
CA PRO A 326 -14.02 -12.07 -11.48
C PRO A 326 -12.74 -12.68 -10.90
N GLU A 327 -12.43 -13.93 -11.26
CA GLU A 327 -11.19 -14.60 -10.90
C GLU A 327 -9.95 -13.87 -11.42
N MET A 328 -10.03 -13.08 -12.49
CA MET A 328 -8.87 -12.31 -12.98
C MET A 328 -8.59 -11.05 -12.16
N ARG A 329 -9.42 -10.70 -11.17
CA ARG A 329 -9.34 -9.42 -10.44
C ARG A 329 -8.41 -9.43 -9.22
N SER A 330 -7.44 -10.34 -9.11
CA SER A 330 -6.52 -10.32 -7.96
C SER A 330 -5.73 -9.00 -7.92
N PRO A 331 -5.68 -8.30 -6.79
CA PRO A 331 -4.86 -7.10 -6.67
C PRO A 331 -3.35 -7.42 -6.65
N ARG A 332 -2.98 -8.67 -6.33
CA ARG A 332 -1.58 -9.11 -6.21
C ARG A 332 -1.03 -9.47 -7.58
N THR A 333 0.10 -8.88 -7.94
CA THR A 333 0.69 -8.98 -9.29
C THR A 333 1.06 -10.43 -9.62
N CYS A 334 1.75 -11.13 -8.71
CA CYS A 334 2.17 -12.51 -8.94
C CYS A 334 0.98 -13.47 -9.05
N GLU A 335 -0.05 -13.26 -8.23
CA GLU A 335 -1.29 -14.06 -8.29
C GLU A 335 -2.05 -13.79 -9.60
N ALA A 336 -2.17 -12.53 -10.03
CA ALA A 336 -2.78 -12.18 -11.31
C ALA A 336 -2.05 -12.88 -12.47
N LEU A 337 -0.72 -12.87 -12.49
CA LEU A 337 0.08 -13.58 -13.49
C LEU A 337 -0.12 -15.10 -13.45
N ALA A 338 -0.17 -15.69 -12.25
CA ALA A 338 -0.43 -17.12 -12.09
C ALA A 338 -1.81 -17.52 -12.63
N ARG A 339 -2.84 -16.70 -12.37
CA ARG A 339 -4.20 -16.92 -12.89
C ARG A 339 -4.25 -16.80 -14.42
N LEU A 340 -3.53 -15.84 -14.99
CA LEU A 340 -3.40 -15.70 -16.45
C LEU A 340 -2.69 -16.89 -17.08
N ALA A 341 -1.64 -17.42 -16.44
CA ALA A 341 -0.90 -18.58 -16.94
C ALA A 341 -1.68 -19.90 -16.84
N ALA A 342 -2.53 -20.04 -15.82
CA ALA A 342 -3.39 -21.21 -15.66
C ALA A 342 -4.45 -21.30 -16.78
N ASP A 343 -4.88 -20.16 -17.32
CA ASP A 343 -5.81 -20.09 -18.45
C ASP A 343 -5.08 -20.26 -19.80
N ARG A 344 -4.69 -21.51 -20.08
CA ARG A 344 -3.85 -21.90 -21.23
C ARG A 344 -4.43 -21.55 -22.62
N ALA A 345 -5.67 -21.10 -22.71
CA ALA A 345 -6.29 -20.70 -23.97
C ALA A 345 -5.88 -19.29 -24.44
N ARG A 346 -5.15 -18.50 -23.63
CA ARG A 346 -5.08 -17.03 -23.81
C ARG A 346 -3.68 -16.43 -23.90
N VAL A 347 -2.67 -17.14 -23.43
CA VAL A 347 -1.27 -16.74 -23.59
C VAL A 347 -0.58 -17.78 -24.46
N THR A 348 -0.57 -17.54 -25.77
CA THR A 348 0.28 -18.32 -26.68
C THR A 348 1.72 -17.91 -26.39
N VAL A 349 2.49 -18.81 -25.78
CA VAL A 349 3.94 -18.64 -25.62
C VAL A 349 4.57 -18.80 -26.99
N ALA A 350 4.57 -17.74 -27.80
CA ALA A 350 5.46 -17.63 -28.95
C ALA A 350 6.81 -17.12 -28.43
N LEU A 351 7.71 -18.05 -28.08
CA LEU A 351 9.11 -17.72 -27.91
C LEU A 351 9.60 -17.10 -29.22
N ARG A 352 10.23 -15.92 -29.15
CA ARG A 352 10.83 -15.29 -30.33
C ARG A 352 11.82 -16.29 -30.98
N PRO A 353 11.77 -16.53 -32.31
CA PRO A 353 12.68 -17.47 -32.99
C PRO A 353 14.17 -17.09 -32.88
N ASP A 354 14.46 -15.84 -32.54
CA ASP A 354 15.79 -15.23 -32.60
C ASP A 354 16.51 -15.18 -31.22
N ALA A 355 16.03 -15.97 -30.25
CA ALA A 355 16.74 -16.17 -28.98
C ALA A 355 17.55 -17.47 -28.95
N SER A 356 18.52 -17.60 -29.84
CA SER A 356 19.63 -18.56 -29.67
C SER A 356 20.66 -17.95 -28.71
N GLY A 357 20.33 -17.95 -27.42
CA GLY A 357 21.17 -17.49 -26.31
C GLY A 357 20.37 -17.48 -25.00
N PRO A 358 20.99 -17.62 -23.81
CA PRO A 358 20.31 -17.97 -22.54
C PRO A 358 19.39 -16.88 -21.94
N ALA A 359 19.00 -15.86 -22.72
CA ALA A 359 18.11 -14.78 -22.33
C ALA A 359 17.05 -14.51 -23.42
N ALA A 360 16.05 -15.39 -23.52
CA ALA A 360 14.93 -15.26 -24.44
C ALA A 360 13.72 -14.59 -23.73
N VAL A 361 13.55 -13.27 -23.88
CA VAL A 361 12.31 -12.59 -23.45
C VAL A 361 11.38 -12.47 -24.65
N GLY A 362 10.32 -13.29 -24.67
CA GLY A 362 9.27 -13.28 -25.69
C GLY A 362 8.35 -12.07 -25.55
N VAL A 363 7.97 -11.46 -26.69
CA VAL A 363 6.92 -10.45 -26.75
C VAL A 363 5.67 -11.14 -27.29
N ALA A 364 4.56 -11.07 -26.55
CA ALA A 364 3.30 -11.70 -26.94
C ALA A 364 2.69 -11.03 -28.20
N SER A 365 2.22 -11.85 -29.13
CA SER A 365 1.33 -11.46 -30.23
C SER A 365 0.05 -12.30 -30.19
N PHE A 366 -1.08 -11.66 -30.44
CA PHE A 366 -2.41 -12.26 -30.39
C PHE A 366 -2.75 -13.03 -31.68
N SER A 367 -3.40 -14.19 -31.55
CA SER A 367 -4.16 -14.80 -32.64
C SER A 367 -5.54 -14.15 -32.72
N SER A 368 -5.95 -13.79 -33.94
CA SER A 368 -7.20 -13.12 -34.32
C SER A 368 -8.47 -13.80 -33.84
#